data_AF-A0A927KSH8-F1
#
_entry.id   AF-A0A927KSH8-F1
#
_cell.length_a   1.000
_cell.length_b   1.000
_cell.length_c   1.000
_cell.angle_alpha   90.00
_cell.angle_beta   90.00
_cell.angle_gamma   90.00
#
_symmetry.space_group_name_H-M   'P 1'
#
loop_
_entity.id
_entity.type
_entity.pdbx_description
1 polymer ?
#
loop_
_entity_poly.entity_id
_entity_poly.type
_entity_poly.pdbx_seq_one_letter_code
_entity_poly.pdbx_strand_id
1 'polypeptide(L)'
;MTVNTAFKFVKTIAALALLTIAPGCEMLGFREWTWHQKLNVSVTTPAGVKSDHSVFRVWVEFTPKWWGLGDAAGAANSSWRGEAVVVDVGAGRYLFALIKGYEPSIAAKIFFPEEMRNLRRVEDLDSVYDKVSSLRATKSVPKEFYPILLTFDDVRNPLTVRRVDPDNLATTFGKGFSLSDISLTITDEPVTMGKISTVLDWLDEYYGKYLDGSDIESLSAVDRLANSLGSDSFNTEK
;
A
#
# COMPACT_ATOMS: atom_id res chain seq x y z
N MET A 1 -40.36 63.34 7.08
CA MET A 1 -39.49 64.47 6.69
C MET A 1 -38.08 64.16 7.21
N THR A 2 -37.17 63.62 6.38
CA THR A 2 -36.09 64.35 5.65
C THR A 2 -35.18 65.14 6.61
N VAL A 3 -33.84 65.01 6.67
CA VAL A 3 -32.81 64.55 5.72
C VAL A 3 -31.56 64.03 6.49
N ASN A 4 -31.03 62.92 6.00
CA ASN A 4 -29.61 62.54 5.82
C ASN A 4 -28.50 63.52 6.27
N THR A 5 -27.52 63.06 7.04
CA THR A 5 -26.12 63.51 6.88
C THR A 5 -25.17 62.37 7.19
N ALA A 6 -24.44 61.95 6.15
CA ALA A 6 -23.42 60.93 6.17
C ALA A 6 -22.13 61.46 6.83
N PHE A 7 -21.43 60.62 7.60
CA PHE A 7 -19.96 60.60 7.58
C PHE A 7 -19.46 59.19 7.93
N LYS A 8 -18.63 58.67 7.02
CA LYS A 8 -17.92 57.39 7.06
C LYS A 8 -17.08 57.26 8.34
N PHE A 9 -16.83 56.06 8.84
CA PHE A 9 -15.48 55.46 8.93
C PHE A 9 -15.48 54.12 9.71
N VAL A 10 -14.66 53.20 9.19
CA VAL A 10 -14.18 51.93 9.76
C VAL A 10 -15.12 50.71 9.70
N LYS A 11 -14.93 49.95 8.61
CA LYS A 11 -15.16 48.51 8.52
C LYS A 11 -14.30 47.80 9.57
N THR A 12 -14.90 47.06 10.49
CA THR A 12 -14.19 46.00 11.22
C THR A 12 -14.73 44.66 10.74
N ILE A 13 -13.93 44.05 9.87
CA ILE A 13 -14.05 42.69 9.38
C ILE A 13 -13.65 41.78 10.54
N ALA A 14 -14.56 40.98 11.06
CA ALA A 14 -14.22 39.74 11.76
C ALA A 14 -14.56 38.59 10.82
N ALA A 15 -13.68 38.39 9.84
CA ALA A 15 -13.65 37.16 9.06
C ALA A 15 -13.27 36.06 10.05
N LEU A 16 -14.23 35.21 10.41
CA LEU A 16 -13.93 33.88 10.91
C LEU A 16 -13.10 33.22 9.81
N ALA A 17 -11.79 33.11 10.05
CA ALA A 17 -10.90 32.39 9.18
C ALA A 17 -11.45 30.96 9.07
N LEU A 18 -11.98 30.61 7.89
CA LEU A 18 -11.88 29.24 7.42
C LEU A 18 -10.38 28.93 7.49
N LEU A 19 -9.98 28.24 8.55
CA LEU A 19 -8.69 27.59 8.64
C LEU A 19 -8.66 26.56 7.50
N THR A 20 -8.16 26.97 6.34
CA THR A 20 -7.62 26.04 5.38
C THR A 20 -6.32 25.52 6.00
N ILE A 21 -6.40 24.37 6.68
CA ILE A 21 -5.34 23.79 7.53
C ILE A 21 -4.09 23.35 6.74
N ALA A 22 -4.05 23.46 5.41
CA ALA A 22 -3.00 22.83 4.61
C ALA A 22 -1.58 23.44 4.77
N PRO A 23 -1.32 24.76 4.61
CA PRO A 23 0.07 25.26 4.68
C PRO A 23 0.58 25.48 6.11
N GLY A 24 -0.31 25.49 7.11
CA GLY A 24 0.06 25.73 8.51
C GLY A 24 0.79 24.57 9.16
N CYS A 25 0.43 23.33 8.81
CA CYS A 25 1.08 22.13 9.36
C CYS A 25 2.53 21.97 8.87
N GLU A 26 2.81 22.27 7.60
CA GLU A 26 4.18 22.26 7.08
C GLU A 26 5.08 23.28 7.77
N MET A 27 4.57 24.49 8.04
CA MET A 27 5.30 25.53 8.76
C MET A 27 5.65 25.11 10.21
N LEU A 28 4.84 24.23 10.79
CA LEU A 28 5.07 23.64 12.10
C LEU A 28 6.04 22.43 12.05
N GLY A 29 6.46 22.02 10.85
CA GLY A 29 7.42 20.92 10.63
C GLY A 29 6.77 19.55 10.45
N PHE A 30 5.45 19.49 10.26
CA PHE A 30 4.78 18.26 9.84
C PHE A 30 4.93 18.11 8.33
N ARG A 31 5.23 16.90 7.85
CA ARG A 31 5.38 16.63 6.43
C ARG A 31 4.57 15.41 6.06
N GLU A 32 3.85 15.50 4.95
CA GLU A 32 2.95 14.45 4.49
C GLU A 32 3.18 14.20 3.01
N TRP A 33 3.27 12.93 2.62
CA TRP A 33 3.33 12.50 1.24
C TRP A 33 2.29 11.44 0.97
N THR A 34 1.63 11.59 -0.18
CA THR A 34 0.71 10.60 -0.69
C THR A 34 1.04 10.32 -2.16
N TRP A 35 1.04 9.05 -2.54
CA TRP A 35 1.11 8.67 -3.94
C TRP A 35 0.37 7.37 -4.20
N HIS A 36 0.00 7.12 -5.46
CA HIS A 36 -0.52 5.84 -5.89
C HIS A 36 0.56 5.07 -6.61
N GLN A 37 0.62 3.76 -6.35
CA GLN A 37 1.51 2.87 -7.07
C GLN A 37 0.76 1.63 -7.54
N LYS A 38 0.97 1.31 -8.82
CA LYS A 38 0.44 0.13 -9.49
C LYS A 38 1.49 -0.96 -9.49
N LEU A 39 1.17 -2.08 -8.85
CA LEU A 39 1.97 -3.29 -8.94
C LEU A 39 1.35 -4.20 -9.99
N ASN A 40 2.13 -4.55 -11.02
CA ASN A 40 1.74 -5.47 -12.07
C ASN A 40 2.51 -6.77 -11.89
N VAL A 41 1.82 -7.91 -12.02
CA VAL A 41 2.40 -9.25 -11.89
C VAL A 41 2.08 -10.02 -13.15
N SER A 42 3.10 -10.61 -13.77
CA SER A 42 2.97 -11.42 -14.99
C SER A 42 3.53 -12.81 -14.76
N VAL A 43 2.77 -13.83 -15.18
CA VAL A 43 3.09 -15.25 -15.03
C VAL A 43 3.01 -15.92 -16.38
N THR A 44 4.08 -16.59 -16.78
CA THR A 44 4.07 -17.49 -17.94
C THR A 44 3.32 -18.75 -17.53
N THR A 45 2.32 -19.15 -18.33
CA THR A 45 1.60 -20.42 -18.16
C THR A 45 1.70 -21.24 -19.46
N PRO A 46 1.37 -22.54 -19.44
CA PRO A 46 1.29 -23.34 -20.67
C PRO A 46 0.31 -22.79 -21.72
N ALA A 47 -0.69 -21.98 -21.31
CA ALA A 47 -1.66 -21.36 -22.19
C ALA A 47 -1.26 -19.94 -22.64
N GLY A 48 -0.05 -19.48 -22.29
CA GLY A 48 0.43 -18.12 -22.55
C GLY A 48 0.63 -17.31 -21.28
N VAL A 49 1.06 -16.05 -21.43
CA VAL A 49 1.27 -15.15 -20.30
C VAL A 49 -0.08 -14.68 -19.73
N LYS A 50 -0.21 -14.74 -18.41
CA LYS A 50 -1.32 -14.19 -17.63
C LYS A 50 -0.78 -13.04 -16.80
N SER A 51 -1.52 -11.94 -16.72
CA SER A 51 -1.09 -10.77 -15.98
C SER A 51 -2.28 -10.02 -15.40
N ASP A 52 -2.09 -9.47 -14.21
CA ASP A 52 -3.02 -8.52 -13.61
C ASP A 52 -2.24 -7.52 -12.74
N HIS A 53 -2.93 -6.50 -12.26
CA HIS A 53 -2.36 -5.44 -11.44
C HIS A 53 -3.35 -4.95 -10.38
N SER A 54 -2.80 -4.32 -9.36
CA SER A 54 -3.55 -3.54 -8.38
C SER A 54 -2.84 -2.23 -8.10
N VAL A 55 -3.62 -1.16 -7.98
CA VAL A 55 -3.18 0.16 -7.56
C VAL A 55 -3.47 0.32 -6.08
N PHE A 56 -2.47 0.76 -5.32
CA PHE A 56 -2.63 1.06 -3.90
C PHE A 56 -2.00 2.41 -3.58
N ARG A 57 -2.63 3.12 -2.63
CA ARG A 57 -2.16 4.40 -2.11
C ARG A 57 -1.20 4.16 -0.96
N VAL A 58 -0.11 4.90 -1.01
CA VAL A 58 0.86 5.03 0.08
C VAL A 58 0.65 6.38 0.71
N TRP A 59 0.65 6.40 2.03
CA TRP A 59 0.62 7.62 2.82
C TRP A 59 1.76 7.56 3.82
N VAL A 60 2.55 8.63 3.88
CA VAL A 60 3.68 8.77 4.81
C VAL A 60 3.57 10.12 5.48
N GLU A 61 3.72 10.16 6.79
CA GLU A 61 3.74 11.38 7.58
C GLU A 61 4.99 11.38 8.47
N PHE A 62 5.72 12.49 8.45
CA PHE A 62 6.76 12.79 9.44
C PHE A 62 6.28 13.90 10.35
N THR A 63 6.36 13.65 11.66
CA THR A 63 6.08 14.66 12.67
C THR A 63 7.38 15.35 13.10
N PRO A 64 7.33 16.62 13.52
CA PRO A 64 8.53 17.32 13.98
C PRO A 64 8.97 16.80 15.36
N LYS A 65 10.26 16.89 15.68
CA LYS A 65 10.84 16.35 16.94
C LYS A 65 10.27 16.96 18.23
N TRP A 66 9.66 18.14 18.15
CA TRP A 66 8.99 18.77 19.30
C TRP A 66 7.57 18.22 19.53
N TRP A 67 7.05 17.42 18.60
CA TRP A 67 5.74 16.78 18.67
C TRP A 67 5.87 15.31 19.07
N GLY A 68 5.10 14.90 20.08
CA GLY A 68 5.16 13.57 20.69
C GLY A 68 5.83 13.57 22.07
N LEU A 69 5.94 12.39 22.69
CA LEU A 69 6.53 12.20 24.01
C LEU A 69 7.59 11.09 23.98
N GLY A 70 8.73 11.32 24.63
CA GLY A 70 9.82 10.34 24.72
C GLY A 70 10.32 9.91 23.34
N ASP A 71 10.55 8.60 23.17
CA ASP A 71 11.09 8.02 21.93
C ASP A 71 10.12 8.09 20.74
N ALA A 72 8.85 8.42 20.97
CA ALA A 72 7.86 8.66 19.91
C ALA A 72 7.89 10.10 19.36
N ALA A 73 8.72 10.98 19.92
CA ALA A 73 8.84 12.35 19.45
C ALA A 73 9.47 12.41 18.05
N GLY A 74 8.80 13.05 17.11
CA GLY A 74 9.22 13.07 15.70
C GLY A 74 9.07 11.73 14.98
N ALA A 75 8.12 10.90 15.40
CA ALA A 75 7.84 9.62 14.76
C ALA A 75 7.42 9.79 13.28
N ALA A 76 7.76 8.78 12.49
CA ALA A 76 7.27 8.58 11.14
C ALA A 76 6.09 7.60 11.16
N ASN A 77 4.98 8.01 10.56
CA ASN A 77 3.81 7.17 10.36
C ASN A 77 3.68 6.81 8.88
N SER A 78 3.12 5.64 8.61
CA SER A 78 2.74 5.29 7.24
C SER A 78 1.54 4.37 7.20
N SER A 79 0.80 4.43 6.10
CA SER A 79 -0.33 3.54 5.85
C SER A 79 -0.46 3.21 4.36
N TRP A 80 -1.17 2.11 4.09
CA TRP A 80 -1.42 1.61 2.75
C TRP A 80 -2.90 1.37 2.55
N ARG A 81 -3.40 1.74 1.38
CA ARG A 81 -4.81 1.65 1.01
C ARG A 81 -4.96 0.98 -0.35
N GLY A 82 -5.57 -0.20 -0.39
CA GLY A 82 -5.81 -0.96 -1.60
C GLY A 82 -5.92 -2.46 -1.35
N GLU A 83 -5.82 -3.22 -2.43
CA GLU A 83 -5.97 -4.68 -2.41
C GLU A 83 -4.84 -5.40 -3.15
N ALA A 84 -4.53 -6.61 -2.71
CA ALA A 84 -3.51 -7.48 -3.29
C ALA A 84 -3.72 -7.65 -4.81
N VAL A 85 -2.62 -7.86 -5.54
CA VAL A 85 -2.73 -8.26 -6.95
C VAL A 85 -3.22 -9.70 -6.98
N VAL A 86 -4.23 -9.98 -7.79
CA VAL A 86 -4.72 -11.35 -8.04
C VAL A 86 -4.62 -11.66 -9.53
N VAL A 87 -3.84 -12.67 -9.87
CA VAL A 87 -3.67 -13.13 -11.26
C VAL A 87 -4.37 -14.48 -11.41
N ASP A 88 -5.39 -14.56 -12.26
CA ASP A 88 -5.96 -15.84 -12.70
C ASP A 88 -4.94 -16.56 -13.61
N VAL A 89 -4.32 -17.61 -13.08
CA VAL A 89 -3.33 -18.42 -13.79
C VAL A 89 -3.97 -19.59 -14.56
N GLY A 90 -5.30 -19.65 -14.58
CA GLY A 90 -6.13 -20.61 -15.31
C GLY A 90 -6.60 -21.78 -14.45
N ALA A 91 -7.71 -22.38 -14.90
CA ALA A 91 -8.37 -23.52 -14.26
C ALA A 91 -8.79 -23.25 -12.80
N GLY A 92 -9.23 -22.01 -12.51
CA GLY A 92 -9.71 -21.61 -11.19
C GLY A 92 -8.61 -21.47 -10.14
N ARG A 93 -7.35 -21.35 -10.55
CA ARG A 93 -6.20 -21.13 -9.67
C ARG A 93 -5.70 -19.71 -9.80
N TYR A 94 -5.23 -19.15 -8.69
CA TYR A 94 -4.88 -17.74 -8.59
C TYR A 94 -3.53 -17.56 -7.92
N LEU A 95 -2.73 -16.63 -8.42
CA LEU A 95 -1.54 -16.12 -7.73
C LEU A 95 -1.90 -14.78 -7.10
N PHE A 96 -1.69 -14.67 -5.79
CA PHE A 96 -1.86 -13.44 -5.04
C PHE A 96 -0.49 -12.83 -4.72
N ALA A 97 -0.34 -11.52 -4.93
CA ALA A 97 0.82 -10.77 -4.48
C ALA A 97 0.39 -9.77 -3.41
N LEU A 98 0.78 -10.04 -2.17
CA LEU A 98 0.31 -9.26 -1.02
C LEU A 98 0.95 -7.87 -0.98
N ILE A 99 0.14 -6.88 -0.61
CA ILE A 99 0.63 -5.53 -0.26
C ILE A 99 1.24 -5.54 1.15
N LYS A 100 0.72 -6.38 2.06
CA LYS A 100 1.21 -6.45 3.43
C LYS A 100 2.71 -6.79 3.46
N GLY A 101 3.48 -5.91 4.11
CA GLY A 101 4.94 -6.00 4.18
C GLY A 101 5.69 -5.13 3.16
N TYR A 102 5.01 -4.43 2.25
CA TYR A 102 5.64 -3.36 1.48
C TYR A 102 5.92 -2.17 2.40
N GLU A 103 7.18 -1.78 2.58
CA GLU A 103 7.56 -0.56 3.31
C GLU A 103 7.49 0.66 2.39
N PRO A 104 7.18 1.87 2.90
CA PRO A 104 7.03 3.04 2.04
C PRO A 104 8.32 3.37 1.31
N SER A 105 9.43 3.02 1.95
CA SER A 105 10.78 3.14 1.41
C SER A 105 11.04 2.26 0.17
N ILE A 106 10.24 1.22 -0.11
CA ILE A 106 10.50 0.32 -1.25
C ILE A 106 10.40 1.07 -2.59
N ALA A 107 9.38 1.91 -2.78
CA ALA A 107 9.28 2.73 -3.98
C ALA A 107 10.53 3.62 -4.13
N ALA A 108 10.96 4.26 -3.04
CA ALA A 108 12.18 5.05 -3.02
C ALA A 108 13.44 4.22 -3.34
N LYS A 109 13.58 3.01 -2.76
CA LYS A 109 14.70 2.08 -3.02
C LYS A 109 14.76 1.63 -4.48
N ILE A 110 13.60 1.40 -5.11
CA ILE A 110 13.51 0.96 -6.52
C ILE A 110 13.82 2.13 -7.48
N PHE A 111 13.23 3.30 -7.24
CA PHE A 111 13.34 4.44 -8.17
C PHE A 111 14.60 5.26 -7.98
N PHE A 112 15.05 5.44 -6.73
CA PHE A 112 16.16 6.30 -6.32
C PHE A 112 17.17 5.56 -5.40
N PRO A 113 17.75 4.42 -5.84
CA PRO A 113 18.61 3.59 -5.00
C PRO A 113 19.87 4.32 -4.50
N GLU A 114 20.43 5.22 -5.32
CA GLU A 114 21.64 5.96 -4.94
C GLU A 114 21.35 7.02 -3.90
N GLU A 115 20.24 7.75 -4.01
CA GLU A 115 19.81 8.68 -2.97
C GLU A 115 19.51 7.94 -1.66
N MET A 116 18.80 6.81 -1.73
CA MET A 116 18.53 5.97 -0.56
C MET A 116 19.80 5.45 0.11
N ARG A 117 20.84 5.10 -0.67
CA ARG A 117 22.15 4.66 -0.16
C ARG A 117 22.97 5.78 0.48
N ASN A 118 22.77 7.02 0.02
CA ASN A 118 23.54 8.19 0.47
C ASN A 118 22.83 9.02 1.54
N LEU A 119 21.68 8.57 2.07
CA LEU A 119 20.99 9.22 3.18
C LEU A 119 21.93 9.34 4.38
N ARG A 120 22.00 10.55 4.95
CA ARG A 120 22.78 10.82 6.16
C ARG A 120 21.89 11.10 7.35
N ARG A 121 20.68 11.58 7.08
CA ARG A 121 19.68 11.99 8.06
C ARG A 121 18.30 11.53 7.62
N VAL A 122 17.40 11.32 8.58
CA VAL A 122 15.99 10.98 8.29
C VAL A 122 15.34 12.08 7.46
N GLU A 123 15.69 13.35 7.73
CA GLU A 123 15.15 14.50 7.00
C GLU A 123 15.55 14.52 5.51
N ASP A 124 16.56 13.75 5.09
CA ASP A 124 16.93 13.62 3.67
C ASP A 124 15.85 12.85 2.88
N LEU A 125 15.03 12.04 3.56
CA LEU A 125 13.92 11.29 2.96
C LEU A 125 12.83 12.21 2.39
N ASP A 126 12.67 13.42 2.93
CA ASP A 126 11.70 14.40 2.42
C ASP A 126 11.86 14.60 0.91
N SER A 127 13.10 14.88 0.49
CA SER A 127 13.41 15.13 -0.92
C SER A 127 13.20 13.90 -1.81
N VAL A 128 13.34 12.70 -1.24
CA VAL A 128 13.13 11.44 -1.97
C VAL A 128 11.64 11.18 -2.10
N TYR A 129 10.84 11.42 -1.06
CA TYR A 129 9.38 11.27 -1.12
C TYR A 129 8.70 12.37 -1.95
N ASP A 130 9.24 13.59 -2.00
CA ASP A 130 8.84 14.63 -2.97
C ASP A 130 9.02 14.12 -4.41
N LYS A 131 10.16 13.49 -4.71
CA LYS A 131 10.43 12.89 -6.02
C LYS A 131 9.50 11.69 -6.31
N VAL A 132 9.32 10.78 -5.35
CA VAL A 132 8.45 9.61 -5.54
C VAL A 132 7.01 10.05 -5.79
N SER A 133 6.46 10.97 -5.00
CA SER A 133 5.06 11.39 -5.12
C SER A 133 4.74 12.10 -6.44
N SER A 134 5.71 12.81 -7.01
CA SER A 134 5.59 13.47 -8.31
C SER A 134 5.97 12.59 -9.51
N LEU A 135 6.49 11.38 -9.29
CA LEU A 135 6.99 10.50 -10.35
C LEU A 135 5.86 9.85 -11.16
N ARG A 136 6.03 9.69 -12.47
CA ARG A 136 5.14 8.89 -13.33
C ARG A 136 5.97 7.93 -14.19
N ALA A 137 6.51 6.91 -13.53
CA ALA A 137 7.46 6.00 -14.15
C ALA A 137 7.22 4.56 -13.69
N THR A 138 7.66 3.62 -14.53
CA THR A 138 7.62 2.18 -14.29
C THR A 138 9.05 1.64 -14.16
N LYS A 139 9.27 0.76 -13.20
CA LYS A 139 10.48 -0.07 -13.11
C LYS A 139 10.10 -1.52 -12.81
N SER A 140 10.89 -2.46 -13.32
CA SER A 140 10.84 -3.83 -12.84
C SER A 140 11.31 -3.84 -11.38
N VAL A 141 10.63 -4.63 -10.56
CA VAL A 141 10.90 -4.77 -9.13
C VAL A 141 12.09 -5.72 -8.95
N PRO A 142 13.18 -5.29 -8.31
CA PRO A 142 14.25 -6.19 -7.91
C PRO A 142 13.73 -7.28 -6.98
N LYS A 143 14.28 -8.49 -7.10
CA LYS A 143 13.79 -9.68 -6.41
C LYS A 143 13.78 -9.56 -4.88
N GLU A 144 14.73 -8.82 -4.31
CA GLU A 144 14.80 -8.49 -2.89
C GLU A 144 13.60 -7.68 -2.39
N PHE A 145 12.84 -7.06 -3.30
CA PHE A 145 11.62 -6.30 -3.02
C PHE A 145 10.36 -6.99 -3.55
N TYR A 146 10.43 -8.27 -3.91
CA TYR A 146 9.22 -9.00 -4.29
C TYR A 146 8.24 -9.09 -3.12
N PRO A 147 6.94 -8.88 -3.38
CA PRO A 147 5.91 -9.12 -2.38
C PRO A 147 5.84 -10.60 -2.02
N ILE A 148 5.20 -10.91 -0.89
CA ILE A 148 4.86 -12.29 -0.57
C ILE A 148 3.85 -12.79 -1.61
N LEU A 149 4.23 -13.86 -2.30
CA LEU A 149 3.38 -14.54 -3.27
C LEU A 149 2.65 -15.71 -2.61
N LEU A 150 1.34 -15.78 -2.78
CA LEU A 150 0.48 -16.81 -2.22
C LEU A 150 -0.43 -17.45 -3.28
N THR A 151 -0.91 -18.64 -2.97
CA THR A 151 -2.03 -19.30 -3.66
C THR A 151 -2.90 -20.00 -2.62
N PHE A 152 -4.09 -20.41 -3.03
CA PHE A 152 -4.93 -21.36 -2.31
C PHE A 152 -5.04 -22.63 -3.16
N ASP A 153 -4.99 -23.81 -2.53
CA ASP A 153 -5.30 -25.06 -3.26
C ASP A 153 -6.79 -25.18 -3.57
N ASP A 154 -7.65 -24.72 -2.65
CA ASP A 154 -9.06 -24.42 -2.91
C ASP A 154 -9.33 -22.97 -2.48
N VAL A 155 -9.60 -22.09 -3.45
CA VAL A 155 -9.85 -20.66 -3.22
C VAL A 155 -11.02 -20.38 -2.27
N ARG A 156 -11.91 -21.35 -2.07
CA ARG A 156 -13.05 -21.26 -1.13
C ARG A 156 -12.72 -21.75 0.29
N ASN A 157 -11.51 -22.26 0.49
CA ASN A 157 -11.06 -22.76 1.79
C ASN A 157 -9.82 -21.96 2.25
N PRO A 158 -9.98 -21.01 3.20
CA PRO A 158 -8.88 -20.18 3.70
C PRO A 158 -7.69 -20.97 4.25
N LEU A 159 -7.93 -22.17 4.79
CA LEU A 159 -6.91 -23.06 5.37
C LEU A 159 -6.00 -23.71 4.32
N THR A 160 -6.28 -23.51 3.03
CA THR A 160 -5.44 -24.04 1.94
C THR A 160 -4.45 -23.01 1.41
N VAL A 161 -4.31 -21.88 2.10
CA VAL A 161 -3.33 -20.85 1.76
C VAL A 161 -1.92 -21.43 1.83
N ARG A 162 -1.09 -21.12 0.83
CA ARG A 162 0.32 -21.50 0.83
C ARG A 162 1.17 -20.51 0.07
N ARG A 163 2.44 -20.42 0.47
CA ARG A 163 3.44 -19.59 -0.21
C ARG A 163 3.81 -20.18 -1.56
N VAL A 164 4.07 -19.28 -2.50
CA VAL A 164 4.60 -19.59 -3.82
C VAL A 164 6.04 -19.09 -3.88
N ASP A 165 6.97 -19.97 -4.21
CA ASP A 165 8.36 -19.58 -4.45
C ASP A 165 8.46 -18.82 -5.79
N PRO A 166 8.84 -17.52 -5.80
CA PRO A 166 8.95 -16.74 -7.03
C PRO A 166 9.95 -17.32 -8.04
N ASP A 167 10.96 -18.08 -7.60
CA ASP A 167 11.94 -18.72 -8.49
C ASP A 167 11.43 -20.01 -9.11
N ASN A 168 10.37 -20.61 -8.53
CA ASN A 168 9.93 -21.93 -8.91
C ASN A 168 8.42 -22.14 -8.75
N LEU A 169 7.64 -21.30 -9.46
CA LEU A 169 6.18 -21.45 -9.55
C LEU A 169 5.75 -22.85 -10.02
N ALA A 170 6.60 -23.56 -10.77
CA ALA A 170 6.29 -24.88 -11.28
C ALA A 170 6.08 -25.94 -10.18
N THR A 171 6.70 -25.77 -9.00
CA THR A 171 6.44 -26.62 -7.82
C THR A 171 5.00 -26.50 -7.32
N THR A 172 4.38 -25.34 -7.55
CA THR A 172 3.07 -24.98 -7.03
C THR A 172 1.97 -25.18 -8.07
N PHE A 173 2.21 -24.75 -9.30
CA PHE A 173 1.20 -24.72 -10.36
C PHE A 173 1.43 -25.79 -11.45
N GLY A 174 2.57 -26.47 -11.43
CA GLY A 174 2.96 -27.51 -12.38
C GLY A 174 3.92 -27.03 -13.47
N LYS A 175 4.35 -27.96 -14.34
CA LYS A 175 5.31 -27.67 -15.41
C LYS A 175 4.80 -26.56 -16.35
N GLY A 176 5.68 -25.63 -16.72
CA GLY A 176 5.40 -24.53 -17.63
C GLY A 176 4.88 -23.25 -16.96
N PHE A 177 4.82 -23.24 -15.63
CA PHE A 177 4.55 -22.03 -14.85
C PHE A 177 5.85 -21.37 -14.37
N SER A 178 6.00 -20.07 -14.62
CA SER A 178 7.12 -19.27 -14.12
C SER A 178 6.71 -17.81 -13.95
N LEU A 179 7.27 -17.12 -12.96
CA LEU A 179 7.08 -15.67 -12.83
C LEU A 179 7.84 -14.97 -13.97
N SER A 180 7.15 -14.12 -14.73
CA SER A 180 7.73 -13.42 -15.88
C SER A 180 8.29 -12.06 -15.47
N ASP A 181 7.49 -11.25 -14.77
CA ASP A 181 7.86 -9.91 -14.31
C ASP A 181 6.98 -9.51 -13.12
N ILE A 182 7.56 -8.72 -12.22
CA ILE A 182 6.82 -7.87 -11.30
C ILE A 182 7.31 -6.45 -11.55
N SER A 183 6.40 -5.54 -11.85
CA SER A 183 6.73 -4.14 -12.11
C SER A 183 5.93 -3.20 -11.22
N LEU A 184 6.60 -2.13 -10.79
CA LEU A 184 6.01 -1.07 -9.99
C LEU A 184 5.93 0.20 -10.83
N THR A 185 4.76 0.82 -10.87
CA THR A 185 4.53 2.10 -11.54
C THR A 185 4.00 3.11 -10.56
N ILE A 186 4.64 4.28 -10.43
CA ILE A 186 4.00 5.41 -9.74
C ILE A 186 3.01 6.05 -10.72
N THR A 187 1.76 6.21 -10.30
CA THR A 187 0.63 6.54 -11.19
C THR A 187 -0.36 7.49 -10.53
N ASP A 188 -1.26 8.08 -11.32
CA ASP A 188 -2.45 8.82 -10.86
C ASP A 188 -3.73 7.97 -10.91
N GLU A 189 -3.64 6.72 -11.39
CA GLU A 189 -4.78 5.80 -11.42
C GLU A 189 -5.39 5.66 -10.03
N PRO A 190 -6.72 5.52 -9.91
CA PRO A 190 -7.38 5.35 -8.62
C PRO A 190 -6.96 4.02 -7.98
N VAL A 191 -7.06 3.97 -6.64
CA VAL A 191 -6.88 2.72 -5.87
C VAL A 191 -7.81 1.65 -6.42
N THR A 192 -7.28 0.45 -6.62
CA THR A 192 -8.04 -0.71 -7.08
C THR A 192 -8.92 -1.23 -5.94
N MET A 193 -10.18 -1.49 -6.25
CA MET A 193 -11.16 -1.93 -5.27
C MET A 193 -12.05 -3.03 -5.86
N GLY A 194 -12.37 -4.03 -5.03
CA GLY A 194 -13.38 -5.03 -5.31
C GLY A 194 -12.89 -6.27 -6.06
N LYS A 195 -11.65 -6.30 -6.58
CA LYS A 195 -11.11 -7.50 -7.25
C LYS A 195 -11.01 -8.67 -6.27
N ILE A 196 -10.46 -8.43 -5.08
CA ILE A 196 -10.27 -9.48 -4.09
C ILE A 196 -11.60 -10.07 -3.62
N SER A 197 -12.62 -9.24 -3.37
CA SER A 197 -13.94 -9.73 -2.95
C SER A 197 -14.65 -10.57 -4.01
N THR A 198 -14.28 -10.45 -5.29
CA THR A 198 -14.84 -11.33 -6.34
C THR A 198 -14.20 -12.71 -6.38
N VAL A 199 -12.97 -12.84 -5.86
CA VAL A 199 -12.21 -14.09 -5.86
C VAL A 199 -12.28 -14.79 -4.50
N LEU A 200 -12.23 -14.02 -3.42
CA LEU A 200 -12.32 -14.45 -2.02
C LEU A 200 -13.61 -13.87 -1.42
N ASP A 201 -14.76 -14.42 -1.81
CA ASP A 201 -16.09 -13.96 -1.37
C ASP A 201 -16.32 -14.11 0.14
N TRP A 202 -15.63 -15.07 0.77
CA TRP A 202 -15.65 -15.33 2.20
C TRP A 202 -14.74 -14.39 3.03
N LEU A 203 -13.87 -13.59 2.40
CA LEU A 203 -12.82 -12.84 3.11
C LEU A 203 -13.38 -11.87 4.18
N ASP A 204 -14.58 -11.35 3.94
CA ASP A 204 -15.26 -10.40 4.82
C ASP A 204 -15.64 -11.00 6.18
N GLU A 205 -15.89 -12.31 6.21
CA GLU A 205 -16.21 -13.04 7.43
C GLU A 205 -15.00 -13.14 8.38
N TYR A 206 -13.81 -12.86 7.85
CA TYR A 206 -12.52 -12.87 8.55
C TYR A 206 -12.02 -11.45 8.88
N TYR A 207 -12.91 -10.45 8.92
CA TYR A 207 -12.55 -9.15 9.46
C TYR A 207 -12.24 -9.24 10.95
N GLY A 208 -11.04 -8.77 11.34
CA GLY A 208 -10.54 -8.88 12.71
C GLY A 208 -10.10 -10.29 13.12
N LYS A 209 -10.01 -11.23 12.18
CA LYS A 209 -9.58 -12.62 12.40
C LYS A 209 -8.49 -13.03 11.42
N TYR A 210 -7.73 -14.04 11.80
CA TYR A 210 -6.82 -14.73 10.88
C TYR A 210 -7.56 -15.76 10.04
N LEU A 211 -6.99 -16.19 8.91
CA LEU A 211 -7.60 -17.17 8.00
C LEU A 211 -7.92 -18.51 8.67
N ASP A 212 -7.25 -18.84 9.77
CA ASP A 212 -7.58 -20.02 10.58
C ASP A 212 -8.80 -19.84 11.51
N GLY A 213 -9.41 -18.66 11.51
CA GLY A 213 -10.59 -18.29 12.29
C GLY A 213 -10.28 -17.81 13.71
N SER A 214 -9.01 -17.75 14.09
CA SER A 214 -8.59 -17.26 15.40
C SER A 214 -8.44 -15.73 15.44
N ASP A 215 -8.49 -15.17 16.65
CA ASP A 215 -8.34 -13.72 16.87
C ASP A 215 -6.90 -13.34 17.30
N ILE A 216 -6.02 -14.33 17.49
CA ILE A 216 -4.64 -14.15 17.95
C ILE A 216 -3.65 -15.01 17.15
N GLU A 217 -2.50 -14.44 16.85
CA GLU A 217 -1.39 -15.22 16.28
C GLU A 217 -0.75 -16.06 17.40
N SER A 218 -0.53 -17.35 17.16
CA SER A 218 0.04 -18.31 18.10
C SER A 218 1.18 -19.12 17.48
N LEU A 219 2.34 -19.15 18.14
CA LEU A 219 3.50 -19.96 17.72
C LEU A 219 3.19 -21.46 17.65
N SER A 220 2.14 -21.93 18.34
CA SER A 220 1.70 -23.31 18.34
C SER A 220 0.51 -23.59 17.40
N ALA A 221 0.15 -22.65 16.52
CA ALA A 221 -0.93 -22.86 15.56
C ALA A 221 -0.61 -24.02 14.61
N VAL A 222 -1.63 -24.80 14.26
CA VAL A 222 -1.51 -25.95 13.34
C VAL A 222 -1.09 -25.48 11.95
N ASP A 223 -1.69 -24.38 11.46
CA ASP A 223 -1.27 -23.69 10.26
C ASP A 223 -0.84 -22.26 10.61
N ARG A 224 0.47 -22.08 10.76
CA ARG A 224 1.08 -20.78 11.09
C ARG A 224 0.88 -19.73 9.99
N LEU A 225 0.74 -20.15 8.72
CA LEU A 225 0.53 -19.21 7.64
C LEU A 225 -0.90 -18.69 7.67
N ALA A 226 -1.89 -19.58 7.75
CA ALA A 226 -3.28 -19.19 7.91
C ALA A 226 -3.49 -18.35 9.18
N ASN A 227 -2.78 -18.67 10.27
CA ASN A 227 -2.82 -17.93 11.54
C ASN A 227 -2.06 -16.59 11.55
N SER A 228 -1.43 -16.18 10.45
CA SER A 228 -0.71 -14.89 10.35
C SER A 228 -1.28 -13.95 9.29
N LEU A 229 -2.25 -14.43 8.52
CA LEU A 229 -2.90 -13.67 7.46
C LEU A 229 -4.34 -13.37 7.88
N GLY A 230 -4.75 -12.11 7.81
CA GLY A 230 -6.14 -11.69 7.97
C GLY A 230 -6.68 -11.09 6.68
N SER A 231 -7.91 -10.59 6.72
CA SER A 231 -8.51 -9.82 5.61
C SER A 231 -7.65 -8.63 5.20
N ASP A 232 -7.05 -7.94 6.18
CA ASP A 232 -6.12 -6.82 6.02
C ASP A 232 -4.85 -7.17 5.21
N SER A 233 -4.48 -8.46 5.16
CA SER A 233 -3.37 -8.94 4.34
C SER A 233 -3.65 -8.83 2.84
N PHE A 234 -4.93 -8.91 2.45
CA PHE A 234 -5.37 -8.91 1.06
C PHE A 234 -6.11 -7.62 0.67
N ASN A 235 -6.80 -6.96 1.61
CA ASN A 235 -7.60 -5.78 1.32
C ASN A 235 -7.67 -4.86 2.55
N THR A 236 -7.25 -3.60 2.41
CA THR A 236 -7.27 -2.60 3.48
C THR A 236 -8.39 -1.56 3.35
N GLU A 237 -9.30 -1.72 2.37
CA GLU A 237 -10.38 -0.77 2.08
C GLU A 237 -11.70 -1.02 2.85
N LYS A 238 -11.67 -1.79 3.95
CA LYS A 238 -12.86 -2.15 4.74
C LYS A 238 -12.88 -1.54 6.15
#